data_AF-W9RCR1-F1
#
_entry.id   AF-W9RCR1-F1
#
_cell.length_a   1.000
_cell.length_b   1.000
_cell.length_c   1.000
_cell.angle_alpha   90.00
_cell.angle_beta   90.00
_cell.angle_gamma   90.00
#
_symmetry.space_group_name_H-M   'P 1'
#
loop_
_entity.id
_entity.type
_entity.pdbx_description
1 polymer ?
#
loop_
_entity_poly.entity_id
_entity_poly.type
_entity_poly.pdbx_seq_one_letter_code
_entity_poly.pdbx_strand_id
1 'polypeptide(L)'
;MAESKPGLRKPVFTKVDQLRPGTSGHTLTVKVVSTKMVLQKGRADGPQVRQMRIAECLVGDETGMIIFTARNDQDMPGVMNFDEMPGVMNFDEMPVDLVKEGSTVILRNAKIDMFKGSMRLAVDKWGRVEITEPADFTVKEDNNLSLIEYELVNVVEE
;
A
#
# COMPACT_ATOMS: atom_id res chain seq x y z
N MET A 1 8.63 33.95 -25.79
CA MET A 1 8.61 32.55 -26.23
C MET A 1 7.97 31.75 -25.11
N ALA A 2 6.86 31.06 -25.37
CA ALA A 2 6.18 30.27 -24.34
C ALA A 2 6.99 28.98 -24.13
N GLU A 3 7.58 28.82 -22.96
CA GLU A 3 8.25 27.58 -22.57
C GLU A 3 7.22 26.46 -22.52
N SER A 4 7.32 25.52 -23.46
CA SER A 4 6.48 24.32 -23.47
C SER A 4 6.80 23.48 -22.25
N LYS A 5 5.86 23.41 -21.29
CA LYS A 5 5.97 22.50 -20.13
C LYS A 5 6.35 21.09 -20.63
N PRO A 6 7.39 20.46 -20.08
CA PRO A 6 7.76 19.11 -20.46
C PRO A 6 6.55 18.19 -20.27
N GLY A 7 6.17 17.47 -21.32
CA GLY A 7 5.02 16.56 -21.29
C GLY A 7 5.20 15.52 -20.18
N LEU A 8 4.19 15.37 -19.32
CA LEU A 8 4.24 14.38 -18.24
C LEU A 8 4.41 12.98 -18.85
N ARG A 9 5.40 12.22 -18.38
CA ARG A 9 5.59 10.83 -18.78
C ARG A 9 4.35 10.04 -18.39
N LYS A 10 3.87 9.19 -19.30
CA LYS A 10 2.72 8.32 -19.04
C LYS A 10 3.03 7.43 -17.81
N PRO A 11 2.08 7.28 -16.87
CA PRO A 11 2.27 6.38 -15.74
C PRO A 11 2.49 4.95 -16.26
N VAL A 12 3.49 4.27 -15.71
CA VAL A 12 3.76 2.86 -15.99
C VAL A 12 3.05 2.06 -14.90
N PHE A 13 2.12 1.20 -15.32
CA PHE A 13 1.42 0.31 -14.42
C PHE A 13 2.21 -0.99 -14.28
N THR A 14 2.60 -1.31 -13.06
CA THR A 14 3.21 -2.58 -12.68
C THR A 14 2.11 -3.59 -12.40
N LYS A 15 2.37 -4.87 -12.68
CA LYS A 15 1.49 -5.99 -12.31
C LYS A 15 1.90 -6.60 -10.98
N VAL A 16 0.97 -7.26 -10.30
CA VAL A 16 1.24 -7.86 -8.98
C VAL A 16 2.40 -8.86 -9.08
N ASP A 17 2.41 -9.76 -10.05
CA ASP A 17 3.48 -10.78 -10.24
C ASP A 17 4.90 -10.22 -10.52
N GLN A 18 4.99 -8.95 -10.92
CA GLN A 18 6.24 -8.25 -11.18
C GLN A 18 6.83 -7.60 -9.93
N LEU A 19 6.11 -7.59 -8.81
CA LEU A 19 6.59 -7.05 -7.55
C LEU A 19 7.77 -7.87 -7.02
N ARG A 20 8.72 -7.18 -6.39
CA ARG A 20 9.93 -7.79 -5.80
C ARG A 20 10.23 -7.21 -4.41
N PRO A 21 10.88 -7.99 -3.52
CA PRO A 21 11.29 -7.50 -2.21
C PRO A 21 12.10 -6.20 -2.31
N GLY A 22 11.81 -5.23 -1.43
CA GLY A 22 12.56 -3.97 -1.33
C GLY A 22 12.32 -2.94 -2.45
N THR A 23 11.45 -3.24 -3.42
CA THR A 23 11.15 -2.30 -4.52
C THR A 23 10.09 -1.26 -4.13
N SER A 24 10.14 -0.09 -4.77
CA SER A 24 9.24 1.04 -4.50
C SER A 24 8.89 1.81 -5.78
N GLY A 25 7.93 2.74 -5.68
CA GLY A 25 7.49 3.57 -6.81
C GLY A 25 6.49 2.89 -7.74
N HIS A 26 5.87 1.79 -7.30
CA HIS A 26 4.94 1.03 -8.12
C HIS A 26 3.61 1.75 -8.27
N THR A 27 3.06 1.69 -9.49
CA THR A 27 1.68 2.08 -9.74
C THR A 27 0.90 0.85 -10.16
N LEU A 28 -0.14 0.47 -9.43
CA LEU A 28 -0.92 -0.74 -9.70
C LEU A 28 -2.42 -0.41 -9.72
N THR A 29 -3.16 -1.13 -10.56
CA THR A 29 -4.63 -1.18 -10.48
C THR A 29 -5.00 -2.53 -9.89
N VAL A 30 -5.64 -2.54 -8.73
CA VAL A 30 -5.97 -3.75 -7.99
C VAL A 30 -7.42 -3.75 -7.55
N LYS A 31 -8.01 -4.93 -7.45
CA LYS A 31 -9.32 -5.15 -6.84
C LYS A 31 -9.16 -5.59 -5.40
N VAL A 32 -10.02 -5.08 -4.54
CA VAL A 32 -10.12 -5.50 -3.14
C VAL A 32 -10.87 -6.82 -3.07
N VAL A 33 -10.21 -7.86 -2.59
CA VAL A 33 -10.78 -9.20 -2.41
C VAL A 33 -11.39 -9.33 -1.03
N SER A 34 -10.66 -8.94 0.02
CA SER A 34 -11.16 -8.97 1.40
C SER A 34 -10.45 -7.95 2.28
N THR A 35 -11.09 -7.53 3.35
CA THR A 35 -10.55 -6.54 4.30
C THR A 35 -10.55 -7.10 5.71
N LYS A 36 -9.40 -7.06 6.40
CA LYS A 36 -9.25 -7.48 7.79
C LYS A 36 -8.70 -6.34 8.64
N MET A 37 -9.45 -5.96 9.66
CA MET A 37 -8.99 -5.04 10.69
C MET A 37 -8.07 -5.77 11.67
N VAL A 38 -6.83 -5.30 11.82
CA VAL A 38 -5.85 -5.84 12.75
C VAL A 38 -5.51 -4.76 13.79
N LEU A 39 -6.10 -4.91 14.97
CA LEU A 39 -5.76 -4.08 16.14
C LEU A 39 -4.36 -4.46 16.61
N GLN A 40 -3.39 -3.54 16.50
CA GLN A 40 -2.10 -3.75 17.12
C GLN A 40 -2.18 -3.31 18.59
N LYS A 41 -2.08 -4.28 19.50
CA LYS A 41 -2.06 -4.03 20.95
C LYS A 41 -0.78 -3.27 21.28
N GLY A 42 -0.89 -2.00 21.67
CA GLY A 42 0.25 -1.17 22.06
C GLY A 42 1.02 -1.77 23.23
N ARG A 43 2.35 -1.57 23.25
CA ARG A 43 3.21 -1.96 24.37
C ARG A 43 2.80 -1.19 25.62
N ALA A 44 2.68 -1.89 26.74
CA ALA A 44 2.30 -1.35 28.03
C ALA A 44 3.52 -0.68 28.69
N ASP A 45 3.89 0.53 28.28
CA ASP A 45 4.73 1.43 29.08
C ASP A 45 4.66 2.86 28.52
N GLY A 46 3.74 3.67 29.05
CA GLY A 46 3.65 5.10 28.76
C GLY A 46 2.23 5.67 28.93
N PRO A 47 2.05 6.83 29.58
CA PRO A 47 0.76 7.51 29.60
C PRO A 47 0.47 7.99 28.17
N GLN A 48 -0.59 7.47 27.56
CA GLN A 48 -1.05 7.70 26.18
C GLN A 48 -0.56 6.67 25.13
N VAL A 49 -0.79 5.38 25.40
CA VAL A 49 -0.74 4.30 24.39
C VAL A 49 -1.87 4.54 23.37
N ARG A 50 -1.62 5.30 22.30
CA ARG A 50 -2.52 5.38 21.14
C ARG A 50 -2.54 4.00 20.47
N GLN A 51 -3.71 3.36 20.46
CA GLN A 51 -3.90 2.07 19.80
C GLN A 51 -3.75 2.25 18.28
N MET A 52 -2.67 1.75 17.70
CA MET A 52 -2.44 1.79 16.25
C MET A 52 -3.38 0.77 15.58
N ARG A 53 -4.35 1.26 14.81
CA ARG A 53 -5.24 0.42 13.99
C ARG A 53 -4.58 0.19 12.64
N ILE A 54 -4.17 -1.05 12.38
CA ILE A 54 -3.65 -1.46 11.08
C ILE A 54 -4.79 -2.19 10.36
N ALA A 55 -4.97 -1.90 9.08
CA ALA A 55 -5.83 -2.73 8.25
C ALA A 55 -4.97 -3.49 7.25
N GLU A 56 -5.24 -4.78 7.14
CA GLU A 56 -4.70 -5.66 6.12
C GLU A 56 -5.82 -5.94 5.13
N CYS A 57 -5.68 -5.44 3.91
CA CYS A 57 -6.59 -5.71 2.81
C CYS A 57 -5.92 -6.69 1.86
N LEU A 58 -6.61 -7.73 1.46
CA LEU A 58 -6.17 -8.60 0.39
C LEU A 58 -6.59 -7.97 -0.94
N VAL A 59 -5.61 -7.63 -1.78
CA VAL A 59 -5.85 -6.98 -3.07
C VAL A 59 -5.15 -7.74 -4.18
N GLY A 60 -5.64 -7.66 -5.42
CA GLY A 60 -5.00 -8.33 -6.54
C GLY A 60 -5.45 -7.87 -7.91
N ASP A 61 -4.74 -8.35 -8.92
CA ASP A 61 -5.03 -8.16 -10.34
C ASP A 61 -5.11 -9.53 -11.04
N GLU A 62 -5.16 -9.56 -12.37
CA GLU A 62 -5.20 -10.81 -13.14
C GLU A 62 -3.93 -11.67 -13.03
N THR A 63 -2.85 -11.13 -12.47
CA THR A 63 -1.55 -11.80 -12.35
C THR A 63 -1.32 -12.40 -10.97
N GLY A 64 -1.94 -11.84 -9.93
CA GLY A 64 -1.87 -12.38 -8.59
C GLY A 64 -2.51 -11.47 -7.55
N MET A 65 -2.30 -11.83 -6.29
CA MET A 65 -2.79 -11.09 -5.13
C MET A 65 -1.67 -10.86 -4.10
N ILE A 66 -1.83 -9.83 -3.30
CA ILE A 66 -0.89 -9.41 -2.26
C ILE A 66 -1.65 -8.74 -1.11
N ILE A 67 -1.15 -8.87 0.11
CA ILE A 67 -1.66 -8.14 1.27
C ILE A 67 -1.21 -6.68 1.15
N PHE A 68 -2.19 -5.79 1.02
CA PHE A 68 -2.03 -4.35 1.17
C PHE A 68 -2.19 -3.95 2.64
N THR A 69 -1.20 -3.25 3.17
CA THR A 69 -1.22 -2.73 4.54
C THR A 69 -1.48 -1.22 4.50
N ALA A 70 -2.61 -0.82 5.06
CA ALA A 70 -2.89 0.59 5.37
C ALA A 70 -2.53 0.83 6.84
N ARG A 71 -1.54 1.68 7.08
CA ARG A 71 -1.12 2.09 8.43
C ARG A 71 -1.66 3.48 8.74
N ASN A 72 -1.81 3.80 10.01
CA ASN A 72 -2.05 5.15 10.49
C ASN A 72 -0.75 5.60 11.18
N ASP A 73 0.17 6.25 10.45
CA ASP A 73 1.36 6.87 11.08
C ASP A 73 0.96 8.25 11.65
N GLN A 74 0.16 8.28 12.71
CA GLN A 74 -0.03 9.47 13.53
C GLN A 74 1.08 9.59 14.59
N ASP A 75 2.30 9.85 14.13
CA ASP A 75 3.41 10.42 14.90
C ASP A 75 3.80 11.79 14.32
N MET A 76 2.87 12.76 14.38
CA MET A 76 3.24 14.15 14.13
C MET A 76 2.93 15.01 15.36
N PRO A 77 3.95 15.48 16.08
CA PRO A 77 3.76 16.40 17.19
C PRO A 77 3.45 17.80 16.65
N GLY A 78 2.37 18.40 17.14
CA GLY A 78 2.17 19.85 17.31
C GLY A 78 2.47 20.81 16.15
N VAL A 79 1.38 21.42 15.64
CA VAL A 79 1.29 22.60 14.77
C VAL A 79 1.73 22.36 13.33
N MET A 80 0.77 22.28 12.40
CA MET A 80 1.07 22.37 10.98
C MET A 80 0.31 23.54 10.33
N ASN A 81 1.02 24.20 9.41
CA ASN A 81 0.54 25.27 8.55
C ASN A 81 -0.04 24.66 7.27
N PHE A 82 -0.66 25.46 6.39
CA PHE A 82 -1.33 25.08 5.13
C PHE A 82 -0.54 24.15 4.16
N ASP A 83 0.74 23.84 4.45
CA ASP A 83 1.57 22.72 3.93
C ASP A 83 1.23 21.33 4.55
N GLU A 84 0.11 21.21 5.27
CA GLU A 84 -0.52 20.00 5.86
C GLU A 84 -0.89 18.94 4.80
N MET A 85 0.10 18.28 4.21
CA MET A 85 -0.13 17.16 3.28
C MET A 85 -0.19 15.82 4.05
N PRO A 86 -1.30 15.05 4.00
CA PRO A 86 -1.42 13.80 4.74
C PRO A 86 -0.60 12.70 4.06
N GLY A 87 0.46 12.30 4.75
CA GLY A 87 1.45 11.33 4.29
C GLY A 87 1.18 9.86 4.65
N VAL A 88 0.05 9.50 5.22
CA VAL A 88 -0.40 8.11 5.25
C VAL A 88 -1.91 8.19 5.41
N MET A 89 -2.69 7.60 4.49
CA MET A 89 -4.15 7.63 4.63
C MET A 89 -4.56 6.82 5.85
N ASN A 90 -5.13 7.50 6.85
CA ASN A 90 -5.73 6.87 8.01
C ASN A 90 -6.85 5.94 7.54
N PHE A 91 -6.91 4.70 8.05
CA PHE A 91 -8.04 3.81 7.73
C PHE A 91 -9.39 4.42 8.15
N ASP A 92 -9.40 5.16 9.26
CA ASP A 92 -10.61 5.86 9.75
C ASP A 92 -11.05 7.01 8.82
N GLU A 93 -10.15 7.48 7.93
CA GLU A 93 -10.43 8.51 6.92
C GLU A 93 -10.44 7.94 5.50
N MET A 94 -10.15 6.64 5.31
CA MET A 94 -10.35 6.00 4.01
C MET A 94 -11.85 5.95 3.76
N PRO A 95 -12.36 6.52 2.65
CA PRO A 95 -13.73 6.33 2.23
C PRO A 95 -14.10 4.86 2.35
N VAL A 96 -15.21 4.55 3.01
CA VAL A 96 -15.70 3.16 3.19
C VAL A 96 -15.80 2.43 1.84
N ASP A 97 -15.99 3.19 0.75
CA ASP A 97 -16.01 2.72 -0.64
C ASP A 97 -14.66 2.16 -1.15
N LEU A 98 -13.51 2.62 -0.61
CA LEU A 98 -12.17 2.10 -0.94
C LEU A 98 -11.97 0.68 -0.43
N VAL A 99 -12.59 0.34 0.70
CA VAL A 99 -12.33 -0.90 1.44
C VAL A 99 -13.41 -1.95 1.25
N LYS A 100 -14.37 -1.65 0.38
CA LYS A 100 -15.45 -2.56 0.02
C LYS A 100 -14.91 -3.66 -0.90
N GLU A 101 -15.26 -4.89 -0.58
CA GLU A 101 -14.96 -6.04 -1.43
C GLU A 101 -15.53 -5.83 -2.84
N GLY A 102 -14.73 -6.12 -3.86
CA GLY A 102 -15.06 -5.88 -5.26
C GLY A 102 -14.73 -4.48 -5.78
N SER A 103 -14.38 -3.51 -4.92
CA SER A 103 -13.92 -2.19 -5.37
C SER A 103 -12.59 -2.29 -6.11
N THR A 104 -12.44 -1.50 -7.18
CA THR A 104 -11.18 -1.34 -7.90
C THR A 104 -10.49 -0.05 -7.48
N VAL A 105 -9.22 -0.15 -7.12
CA VAL A 105 -8.41 0.97 -6.65
C VAL A 105 -7.10 1.05 -7.41
N ILE A 106 -6.62 2.27 -7.61
CA ILE A 106 -5.30 2.56 -8.16
C ILE A 106 -4.40 2.98 -7.02
N LEU A 107 -3.33 2.23 -6.81
CA LEU A 107 -2.27 2.53 -5.85
C LEU A 107 -1.12 3.19 -6.61
N ARG A 108 -0.77 4.43 -6.26
CA ARG A 108 0.34 5.19 -6.86
C ARG A 108 1.49 5.33 -5.87
N ASN A 109 2.71 5.20 -6.37
CA ASN A 109 3.95 5.25 -5.57
C ASN A 109 3.91 4.27 -4.38
N ALA A 110 3.40 3.06 -4.63
CA ALA A 110 3.39 1.99 -3.65
C ALA A 110 4.78 1.38 -3.50
N LYS A 111 5.05 0.82 -2.32
CA LYS A 111 6.29 0.13 -1.97
C LYS A 111 6.01 -1.27 -1.46
N ILE A 112 7.03 -2.13 -1.58
CA ILE A 112 7.03 -3.46 -0.97
C ILE A 112 7.73 -3.38 0.38
N ASP A 113 6.96 -3.63 1.43
CA ASP A 113 7.45 -3.80 2.79
C ASP A 113 7.64 -5.29 3.08
N MET A 114 8.73 -5.64 3.75
CA MET A 114 9.01 -7.02 4.16
C MET A 114 8.50 -7.23 5.58
N PHE A 115 7.56 -8.15 5.75
CA PHE A 115 6.98 -8.47 7.05
C PHE A 115 7.09 -9.96 7.33
N LYS A 116 7.89 -10.32 8.34
CA LYS A 116 8.13 -11.71 8.77
C LYS A 116 8.52 -12.64 7.61
N GLY A 117 9.40 -12.18 6.71
CA GLY A 117 9.84 -12.94 5.54
C GLY A 117 8.94 -12.83 4.32
N SER A 118 7.72 -12.30 4.44
CA SER A 118 6.79 -12.18 3.30
C SER A 118 6.64 -10.74 2.80
N MET A 119 6.35 -10.60 1.51
CA MET A 119 6.09 -9.29 0.90
C MET A 119 4.70 -8.77 1.25
N ARG A 120 4.61 -7.47 1.51
CA ARG A 120 3.36 -6.72 1.67
C ARG A 120 3.41 -5.43 0.87
N LEU A 121 2.29 -5.07 0.25
CA LEU A 121 2.15 -3.82 -0.45
C LEU A 121 1.78 -2.72 0.55
N ALA A 122 2.42 -1.56 0.46
CA ALA A 122 2.10 -0.40 1.30
C ALA A 122 2.18 0.88 0.46
N VAL A 123 1.43 1.89 0.87
CA VAL A 123 1.50 3.24 0.31
C VAL A 123 2.10 4.15 1.37
N ASP A 124 3.10 4.95 0.98
CA ASP A 124 3.82 5.87 1.87
C ASP A 124 3.32 7.32 1.73
N LYS A 125 4.06 8.27 2.33
CA LYS A 125 3.72 9.71 2.34
C LYS A 125 3.72 10.46 1.04
N TRP A 126 4.23 9.83 0.00
CA TRP A 126 4.23 10.41 -1.33
C TRP A 126 3.26 9.68 -2.26
N GLY A 127 2.75 8.53 -1.82
CA GLY A 127 1.79 7.74 -2.57
C GLY A 127 0.35 8.17 -2.39
N ARG A 128 -0.47 7.70 -3.30
CA ARG A 128 -1.90 8.04 -3.41
C ARG A 128 -2.69 6.78 -3.67
N VAL A 129 -3.91 6.74 -3.15
CA VAL A 129 -4.89 5.71 -3.48
C VAL A 129 -6.11 6.40 -4.11
N GLU A 130 -6.52 5.92 -5.26
CA GLU A 130 -7.64 6.46 -6.03
C GLU A 130 -8.68 5.34 -6.25
N ILE A 131 -9.96 5.63 -6.00
CA ILE A 131 -11.03 4.74 -6.48
C ILE A 131 -11.18 4.96 -7.98
N THR A 132 -11.34 3.87 -8.72
CA THR A 132 -11.63 3.92 -10.15
C THR A 132 -12.85 3.07 -10.47
N GLU A 133 -13.35 3.20 -11.71
CA GLU A 133 -14.36 2.32 -12.25
C GLU A 133 -13.96 0.83 -12.12
N PRO A 134 -14.92 -0.09 -11.95
CA PRO A 134 -14.64 -1.51 -11.83
C PRO A 134 -13.84 -2.00 -13.03
N ALA A 135 -12.63 -2.51 -12.78
CA ALA A 135 -11.81 -3.01 -13.88
C ALA A 135 -12.37 -4.33 -14.44
N ASP A 136 -12.20 -4.54 -15.74
CA ASP A 136 -12.63 -5.77 -16.43
C ASP A 136 -11.55 -6.86 -16.35
N PHE A 137 -11.20 -7.25 -15.13
CA PHE A 137 -10.34 -8.40 -14.87
C PHE A 137 -10.78 -9.20 -13.65
N THR A 138 -10.53 -10.49 -13.66
CA THR A 138 -10.74 -11.36 -12.49
C THR A 138 -9.43 -11.48 -11.73
N VAL A 139 -9.47 -11.33 -10.41
CA VAL A 139 -8.28 -11.47 -9.57
C VAL A 139 -7.79 -12.91 -9.62
N LYS A 140 -6.48 -13.11 -9.81
CA LYS A 140 -5.88 -14.44 -9.77
C LYS A 140 -5.55 -14.83 -8.32
N GLU A 141 -6.49 -15.50 -7.67
CA GLU A 141 -6.39 -15.91 -6.27
C GLU A 141 -5.37 -17.04 -6.03
N ASP A 142 -5.02 -17.81 -7.07
CA ASP A 142 -4.05 -18.91 -6.98
C ASP A 142 -2.59 -18.42 -6.81
N ASN A 143 -2.32 -17.13 -7.00
CA ASN A 143 -0.96 -16.57 -6.95
C ASN A 143 -0.87 -15.48 -5.88
N ASN A 144 -0.73 -15.88 -4.61
CA ASN A 144 -0.60 -14.94 -3.49
C ASN A 144 0.86 -14.69 -3.11
N LEU A 145 1.37 -13.51 -3.46
CA LEU A 145 2.74 -13.10 -3.18
C LEU A 145 3.03 -12.91 -1.69
N SER A 146 2.01 -12.68 -0.87
CA SER A 146 2.18 -12.57 0.58
C SER A 146 2.26 -13.92 1.29
N LEU A 147 2.03 -15.04 0.59
CA LEU A 147 2.31 -16.39 1.10
C LEU A 147 3.74 -16.85 0.76
N ILE A 148 4.44 -16.11 -0.11
CA ILE A 148 5.83 -16.43 -0.45
C ILE A 148 6.73 -15.90 0.67
N GLU A 149 7.53 -16.80 1.23
CA GLU A 149 8.56 -16.49 2.22
C GLU A 149 9.91 -16.29 1.52
N TYR A 150 10.60 -15.22 1.89
CA TYR A 150 11.91 -14.84 1.40
C TYR A 150 12.90 -14.88 2.56
N GLU A 151 14.09 -15.41 2.28
CA GLU A 151 15.22 -15.40 3.20
C GLU A 151 16.23 -14.33 2.77
N LEU A 152 16.77 -13.60 3.75
CA LEU A 152 17.85 -12.66 3.50
C LEU A 152 19.14 -13.43 3.27
N VAL A 153 19.62 -13.46 2.02
CA VAL A 153 20.93 -14.03 1.68
C VAL A 153 21.98 -12.93 1.73
N ASN A 154 22.87 -12.99 2.72
CA ASN A 154 24.05 -12.14 2.76
C ASN A 154 25.11 -12.74 1.82
N VAL A 155 25.31 -12.12 0.66
CA VAL A 155 26.41 -12.50 -0.22
C VAL A 155 27.69 -11.95 0.41
N VAL A 156 28.52 -12.84 0.93
CA VAL A 156 29.89 -12.49 1.33
C VAL A 156 30.69 -12.47 0.04
N GLU A 157 31.07 -11.29 -0.44
CA GLU A 157 32.05 -11.19 -1.53
C GLU A 157 33.40 -11.69 -0.99
N GLU A 158 33.98 -12.68 -1.68
CA GLU A 158 35.31 -13.24 -1.39
C GLU A 158 36.43 -12.37 -1.98
#